data_AF-A0A8H7C1H2-F1
#
_entry.id   AF-A0A8H7C1H2-F1
#
_cell.length_a   1.000
_cell.length_b   1.000
_cell.length_c   1.000
_cell.angle_alpha   90.00
_cell.angle_beta   90.00
_cell.angle_gamma   90.00
#
_symmetry.space_group_name_H-M   'P 1'
#
loop_
_entity.id
_entity.type
_entity.pdbx_description
1 polymer ?
#
loop_
_entity_poly.entity_id
_entity_poly.type
_entity_poly.pdbx_seq_one_letter_code
_entity_poly.pdbx_strand_id
1 'polypeptide(L)'
;MLDSVAATLAYISSVKIHPAFPFLISPTLHAARVSMAYQANARQSSTPLSWPTYIAGYLVMSWGGGFLSHLMLGLPPPMLYSFGPWINYLTVHLVVTLFFSFFPSLLHPPTINTALFPLDALVRTNAVVGGISLLYPSSPTFNLVNPLYIKSPLTHLIIGALSSSGGATVAGTLGTWTAQWGMSTPPLFRAGMGIWGNMDVWGGSVVAAVYGIAMNHPAFKNVLPTFLSLPIISHIAKSLYPLYYDVYTFESLSFNPVEAKALVAVVFTVFFGLRVYNIHWSKKLENVDKKNNGRKAAGAAAIRRVDGEKL
;
A
#
# COMPACT_ATOMS: atom_id res chain seq x y z
N MET A 1 -12.34 -18.29 -2.45
CA MET A 1 -11.42 -17.16 -2.73
C MET A 1 -10.81 -16.60 -1.46
N LEU A 2 -11.62 -16.20 -0.46
CA LEU A 2 -11.12 -15.67 0.81
C LEU A 2 -10.22 -16.67 1.56
N ASP A 3 -10.55 -17.98 1.54
CA ASP A 3 -9.73 -19.00 2.21
C ASP A 3 -8.30 -19.07 1.66
N SER A 4 -8.14 -18.97 0.33
CA SER A 4 -6.82 -18.96 -0.31
C SER A 4 -6.01 -17.71 0.08
N VAL A 5 -6.68 -16.55 0.17
CA VAL A 5 -6.04 -15.29 0.58
C VAL A 5 -5.67 -15.35 2.06
N ALA A 6 -6.56 -15.86 2.92
CA ALA A 6 -6.32 -16.10 4.33
C ALA A 6 -5.14 -17.04 4.56
N ALA A 7 -5.09 -18.17 3.85
CA ALA A 7 -3.99 -19.13 3.92
C ALA A 7 -2.67 -18.49 3.49
N THR A 8 -2.68 -17.69 2.42
CA THR A 8 -1.49 -16.97 1.96
C THR A 8 -1.00 -15.94 2.99
N LEU A 9 -1.92 -15.16 3.57
CA LEU A 9 -1.60 -14.20 4.63
C LEU A 9 -1.02 -14.91 5.86
N ALA A 10 -1.64 -16.02 6.28
CA ALA A 10 -1.15 -16.82 7.40
C ALA A 10 0.26 -17.36 7.11
N TYR A 11 0.48 -17.89 5.90
CA TYR A 11 1.79 -18.40 5.47
C TYR A 11 2.86 -17.30 5.55
N ILE A 12 2.65 -16.16 4.90
CA ILE A 12 3.67 -15.09 4.89
C ILE A 12 3.89 -14.46 6.27
N SER A 13 2.90 -14.52 7.18
CA SER A 13 3.00 -13.98 8.54
C SER A 13 3.58 -14.96 9.57
N SER A 14 3.62 -16.26 9.29
CA SER A 14 4.05 -17.28 10.26
C SER A 14 5.31 -18.05 9.84
N VAL A 15 5.58 -18.14 8.54
CA VAL A 15 6.72 -18.88 8.01
C VAL A 15 7.96 -18.00 7.95
N LYS A 16 9.09 -18.57 8.38
CA LYS A 16 10.43 -17.96 8.31
C LYS A 16 11.03 -18.18 6.92
N ILE A 17 11.85 -17.24 6.46
CA ILE A 17 12.53 -17.32 5.15
C ILE A 17 13.45 -18.55 5.08
N HIS A 18 14.28 -18.76 6.12
CA HIS A 18 15.23 -19.86 6.17
C HIS A 18 15.66 -20.11 7.63
N PRO A 19 16.06 -21.32 8.04
CA PRO A 19 16.57 -21.56 9.40
C PRO A 19 17.74 -20.65 9.79
N ALA A 20 18.68 -20.40 8.87
CA ALA A 20 19.83 -19.50 9.09
C ALA A 20 19.48 -18.00 8.97
N PHE A 21 18.29 -17.65 8.45
CA PHE A 21 17.78 -16.29 8.40
C PHE A 21 16.33 -16.29 8.93
N PRO A 22 16.15 -16.44 10.27
CA PRO A 22 14.90 -16.87 10.89
C PRO A 22 13.87 -15.73 11.01
N PHE A 23 13.81 -14.83 10.03
CA PHE A 23 12.85 -13.75 9.95
C PHE A 23 11.63 -14.15 9.13
N LEU A 24 10.47 -13.64 9.53
CA LEU A 24 9.20 -13.92 8.87
C LEU A 24 9.19 -13.39 7.45
N ILE A 25 8.51 -14.10 6.54
CA ILE A 25 8.44 -13.75 5.13
C ILE A 25 7.88 -12.34 4.91
N SER A 26 6.76 -11.99 5.58
CA SER A 26 6.09 -10.70 5.37
C SER A 26 6.99 -9.47 5.61
N PRO A 27 7.67 -9.29 6.76
CA PRO A 27 8.56 -8.15 6.96
C PRO A 27 9.80 -8.20 6.05
N THR A 28 10.28 -9.38 5.65
CA THR A 28 11.40 -9.51 4.69
C THR A 28 10.98 -9.08 3.28
N LEU A 29 9.79 -9.46 2.83
CA LEU A 29 9.23 -9.00 1.56
C LEU A 29 8.97 -7.50 1.56
N HIS A 30 8.46 -6.95 2.66
CA HIS A 30 8.31 -5.50 2.83
C HIS A 30 9.65 -4.79 2.69
N ALA A 31 10.67 -5.24 3.42
CA ALA A 31 12.03 -4.70 3.35
C ALA A 31 12.58 -4.72 1.90
N ALA A 32 12.42 -5.85 1.19
CA ALA A 32 12.87 -5.96 -0.20
C ALA A 32 12.11 -5.00 -1.13
N ARG A 33 10.79 -4.88 -0.94
CA ARG A 33 9.93 -4.00 -1.74
C ARG A 33 10.24 -2.53 -1.54
N VAL A 34 10.40 -2.11 -0.29
CA VAL A 34 10.79 -0.73 0.05
C VAL A 34 12.21 -0.46 -0.44
N SER A 35 13.13 -1.43 -0.33
CA SER A 35 14.49 -1.31 -0.87
C SER A 35 14.43 -1.01 -2.36
N MET A 36 13.72 -1.81 -3.17
CA MET A 36 13.54 -1.55 -4.60
C MET A 36 13.03 -0.13 -4.89
N ALA A 37 11.99 0.31 -4.19
CA ALA A 37 11.42 1.64 -4.37
C ALA A 37 12.42 2.76 -3.98
N TYR A 38 13.11 2.60 -2.86
CA TYR A 38 14.11 3.55 -2.37
C TYR A 38 15.30 3.66 -3.33
N GLN A 39 15.85 2.53 -3.79
CA GLN A 39 16.94 2.49 -4.77
C GLN A 39 16.54 3.16 -6.08
N ALA A 40 15.32 2.92 -6.57
CA ALA A 40 14.82 3.52 -7.79
C ALA A 40 14.74 5.05 -7.71
N ASN A 41 14.41 5.60 -6.54
CA ASN A 41 14.43 7.05 -6.30
C ASN A 41 15.85 7.59 -6.10
N ALA A 42 16.68 6.91 -5.31
CA ALA A 42 18.04 7.36 -5.02
C ALA A 42 18.93 7.39 -6.26
N ARG A 43 18.74 6.45 -7.21
CA ARG A 43 19.46 6.43 -8.50
C ARG A 43 19.04 7.55 -9.46
N GLN A 44 17.92 8.22 -9.20
CA GLN A 44 17.53 9.43 -9.95
C GLN A 44 18.18 10.70 -9.39
N SER A 45 18.83 10.63 -8.23
CA SER A 45 19.55 11.78 -7.69
C SER A 45 20.83 12.02 -8.50
N SER A 46 21.12 13.29 -8.78
CA SER A 46 22.36 13.72 -9.46
C SER A 46 23.62 13.46 -8.64
N THR A 47 23.47 13.34 -7.31
CA THR A 47 24.59 13.22 -6.38
C THR A 47 24.48 11.90 -5.63
N PRO A 48 25.49 11.00 -5.72
CA PRO A 48 25.51 9.77 -4.96
C PRO A 48 25.43 10.02 -3.45
N LEU A 49 24.65 9.20 -2.75
CA LEU A 49 24.54 9.27 -1.29
C LEU A 49 25.69 8.53 -0.63
N SER A 50 26.18 9.05 0.50
CA SER A 50 27.03 8.27 1.40
C SER A 50 26.26 7.07 1.96
N TRP A 51 26.94 5.97 2.26
CA TRP A 51 26.30 4.77 2.81
C TRP A 51 25.47 5.02 4.08
N PRO A 52 25.94 5.81 5.07
CA PRO A 52 25.13 6.12 6.25
C PRO A 52 23.82 6.83 5.90
N THR A 53 23.87 7.86 5.04
CA THR A 53 22.67 8.59 4.59
C THR A 53 21.75 7.68 3.79
N TYR A 54 22.32 6.84 2.92
CA TYR A 54 21.59 5.87 2.12
C TYR A 54 20.79 4.89 2.97
N ILE A 55 21.44 4.30 3.97
CA ILE A 55 20.82 3.36 4.91
C ILE A 55 19.78 4.07 5.78
N ALA A 56 20.09 5.24 6.32
CA ALA A 56 19.18 6.00 7.16
C ALA A 56 17.88 6.34 6.40
N GLY A 57 17.98 6.79 5.14
CA GLY A 57 16.81 7.12 4.34
C GLY A 57 15.95 5.91 4.01
N TYR A 58 16.58 4.76 3.71
CA TYR A 58 15.87 3.49 3.53
C TYR A 58 15.11 3.07 4.81
N LEU A 59 15.71 3.21 5.99
CA LEU A 59 15.07 2.88 7.26
C LEU A 59 13.88 3.80 7.58
N VAL A 60 14.02 5.12 7.32
CA VAL A 60 12.91 6.08 7.43
C VAL A 60 11.74 5.64 6.55
N MET A 61 12.02 5.30 5.29
CA MET A 61 10.98 4.83 4.35
C MET A 61 10.35 3.50 4.77
N SER A 62 11.14 2.61 5.35
CA SER A 62 10.72 1.27 5.75
C SER A 62 9.85 1.26 6.99
N TRP A 63 10.19 2.09 7.98
CA TRP A 63 9.61 2.04 9.32
C TRP A 63 8.69 3.20 9.65
N GLY A 64 8.68 4.28 8.87
CA GLY A 64 7.92 5.49 9.22
C GLY A 64 6.43 5.25 9.46
N GLY A 65 5.80 4.28 8.79
CA GLY A 65 4.39 3.95 9.04
C GLY A 65 4.12 3.38 10.43
N GLY A 66 4.91 2.37 10.83
CA GLY A 66 4.81 1.80 12.18
C GLY A 66 5.27 2.80 13.25
N PHE A 67 6.34 3.54 12.98
CA PHE A 67 6.87 4.56 13.89
C PHE A 67 5.84 5.65 14.20
N LEU A 68 5.27 6.27 13.17
CA LEU A 68 4.26 7.32 13.33
C LEU A 68 2.97 6.81 13.99
N SER A 69 2.54 5.59 13.66
CA SER A 69 1.34 5.00 14.28
C SER A 69 1.55 4.79 15.79
N HIS A 70 2.73 4.33 16.21
CA HIS A 70 3.04 4.19 17.63
C HIS A 70 3.13 5.54 18.33
N LEU A 71 3.82 6.54 17.75
CA LEU A 71 3.89 7.89 18.31
C LEU A 71 2.50 8.51 18.47
N MET A 72 1.63 8.40 17.46
CA MET A 72 0.27 8.93 17.51
C MET A 72 -0.57 8.31 18.62
N LEU A 73 -0.34 7.03 18.93
CA LEU A 73 -1.03 6.31 19.99
C LEU A 73 -0.35 6.44 21.36
N GLY A 74 0.76 7.19 21.47
CA GLY A 74 1.53 7.30 22.71
C GLY A 74 2.23 6.00 23.10
N LEU A 75 2.50 5.12 22.13
CA LEU A 75 3.14 3.82 22.33
C LEU A 75 4.63 3.86 21.95
N PRO A 76 5.50 3.06 22.60
CA PRO A 76 6.90 2.95 22.22
C PRO A 76 7.04 2.25 20.84
N PRO A 77 7.71 2.85 19.85
CA PRO A 77 7.89 2.21 18.54
C PRO A 77 8.84 1.00 18.61
N PRO A 78 8.39 -0.24 18.30
CA PRO A 78 9.16 -1.46 18.57
C PRO A 78 10.48 -1.56 17.80
N MET A 79 10.57 -0.92 16.63
CA MET A 79 11.78 -0.87 15.81
C MET A 79 12.96 -0.16 16.51
N LEU A 80 12.71 0.68 17.52
CA LEU A 80 13.77 1.33 18.28
C LEU A 80 14.31 0.48 19.43
N TYR A 81 13.60 -0.58 19.82
CA TYR A 81 13.92 -1.37 21.02
C TYR A 81 14.26 -2.83 20.73
N SER A 82 14.18 -3.26 19.46
CA SER A 82 14.51 -4.63 19.06
C SER A 82 15.54 -4.63 17.95
N PHE A 83 16.58 -5.45 18.08
CA PHE A 83 17.58 -5.64 17.02
C PHE A 83 17.04 -6.44 15.82
N GLY A 84 15.96 -7.21 16.00
CA GLY A 84 15.40 -8.08 14.95
C GLY A 84 15.04 -7.32 13.67
N PRO A 85 14.22 -6.25 13.74
CA PRO A 85 13.94 -5.39 12.61
C PRO A 85 15.20 -4.82 11.94
N TRP A 86 16.21 -4.40 12.70
CA TRP A 86 17.47 -3.87 12.15
C TRP A 86 18.17 -4.93 11.30
N ILE A 87 18.39 -6.13 11.86
CA ILE A 87 19.07 -7.22 11.16
C ILE A 87 18.30 -7.57 9.87
N ASN A 88 16.99 -7.79 9.97
CA ASN A 88 16.19 -8.16 8.81
C ASN A 88 16.26 -7.09 7.71
N TYR A 89 15.97 -5.84 8.03
CA TYR A 89 15.83 -4.78 7.02
C TYR A 89 17.18 -4.40 6.42
N LEU A 90 18.25 -4.33 7.22
CA LEU A 90 19.58 -4.00 6.73
C LEU A 90 20.14 -5.13 5.86
N THR A 91 20.06 -6.40 6.30
CA THR A 91 20.54 -7.53 5.49
C THR A 91 19.80 -7.60 4.15
N VAL A 92 18.47 -7.50 4.17
CA VAL A 92 17.67 -7.51 2.93
C VAL A 92 18.05 -6.32 2.02
N HIS A 93 18.22 -5.12 2.58
CA HIS A 93 18.60 -3.95 1.80
C HIS A 93 19.98 -4.10 1.14
N LEU A 94 20.97 -4.61 1.86
CA LEU A 94 22.31 -4.85 1.34
C LEU A 94 22.31 -5.92 0.24
N VAL A 95 21.60 -7.03 0.45
CA VAL A 95 21.47 -8.10 -0.56
C VAL A 95 20.78 -7.60 -1.82
N VAL A 96 19.67 -6.86 -1.67
CA VAL A 96 18.93 -6.31 -2.82
C VAL A 96 19.75 -5.23 -3.54
N THR A 97 20.51 -4.41 -2.80
CA THR A 97 21.44 -3.42 -3.39
C THR A 97 22.56 -4.10 -4.18
N LEU A 98 23.14 -5.18 -3.65
CA LEU A 98 24.14 -5.98 -4.35
C LEU A 98 23.55 -6.64 -5.60
N PHE A 99 22.34 -7.18 -5.53
CA PHE A 99 21.68 -7.77 -6.70
C PHE A 99 21.50 -6.75 -7.83
N PHE A 100 21.00 -5.54 -7.53
CA PHE A 100 20.81 -4.50 -8.55
C PHE A 100 22.07 -3.74 -8.93
N SER A 101 23.23 -3.98 -8.31
CA SER A 101 24.51 -3.49 -8.83
C SER A 101 24.98 -4.35 -10.01
N PHE A 102 24.71 -5.66 -9.98
CA PHE A 102 24.98 -6.57 -11.10
C PHE A 102 23.90 -6.50 -12.20
N PHE A 103 22.63 -6.29 -11.82
CA PHE A 103 21.50 -6.29 -12.76
C PHE A 103 20.71 -4.97 -12.72
N PRO A 104 21.32 -3.82 -13.04
CA PRO A 104 20.67 -2.52 -12.88
C PRO A 104 19.41 -2.34 -13.73
N SER A 105 19.35 -2.98 -14.90
CA SER A 105 18.18 -2.93 -15.80
C SER A 105 16.92 -3.60 -15.24
N LEU A 106 17.08 -4.52 -14.29
CA LEU A 106 15.94 -5.17 -13.64
C LEU A 106 15.23 -4.23 -12.65
N LEU A 107 15.88 -3.15 -12.20
CA LEU A 107 15.28 -2.15 -11.33
C LEU A 107 14.39 -1.18 -12.14
N HIS A 108 13.32 -1.70 -12.71
CA HIS A 108 12.37 -0.95 -13.53
C HIS A 108 11.00 -0.88 -12.84
N PRO A 109 10.63 0.28 -12.24
CA PRO A 109 9.41 0.39 -11.41
C PRO A 109 8.12 -0.08 -12.10
N PRO A 110 7.82 0.25 -13.37
CA PRO A 110 6.62 -0.26 -14.02
C PRO A 110 6.52 -1.79 -14.02
N THR A 111 7.61 -2.48 -14.37
CA THR A 111 7.64 -3.96 -14.42
C THR A 111 7.51 -4.55 -13.02
N ILE A 112 8.29 -4.05 -12.06
CA ILE A 112 8.26 -4.54 -10.68
C ILE A 112 6.89 -4.31 -10.04
N ASN A 113 6.32 -3.11 -10.22
CA ASN A 113 5.01 -2.78 -9.69
C ASN A 113 3.93 -3.68 -10.30
N THR A 114 3.99 -3.96 -11.60
CA THR A 114 3.02 -4.87 -12.25
C THR A 114 3.17 -6.32 -11.82
N ALA A 115 4.39 -6.81 -11.63
CA ALA A 115 4.59 -8.20 -11.19
C ALA A 115 4.22 -8.39 -9.71
N LEU A 116 4.48 -7.39 -8.87
CA LEU A 116 4.44 -7.55 -7.40
C LEU A 116 3.24 -6.87 -6.73
N PHE A 117 2.31 -6.24 -7.46
CA PHE A 117 1.17 -5.56 -6.82
C PHE A 117 0.32 -6.45 -5.90
N PRO A 118 0.06 -7.75 -6.21
CA PRO A 118 -0.71 -8.58 -5.30
C PRO A 118 0.05 -8.83 -4.01
N LEU A 119 1.37 -9.04 -4.11
CA LEU A 119 2.23 -9.24 -2.96
C LEU A 119 2.34 -7.98 -2.09
N ASP A 120 2.48 -6.80 -2.73
CA ASP A 120 2.50 -5.49 -2.07
C ASP A 120 1.19 -5.26 -1.30
N ALA A 121 0.05 -5.63 -1.88
CA ALA A 121 -1.25 -5.58 -1.22
C ALA A 121 -1.34 -6.48 0.02
N LEU A 122 -0.83 -7.73 -0.05
CA LEU A 122 -0.82 -8.64 1.11
C LEU A 122 0.07 -8.11 2.25
N VAL A 123 1.27 -7.64 1.91
CA VAL A 123 2.22 -7.09 2.89
C VAL A 123 1.66 -5.82 3.54
N ARG A 124 1.04 -4.92 2.76
CA ARG A 124 0.40 -3.71 3.33
C ARG A 124 -0.84 -4.02 4.13
N THR A 125 -1.56 -5.08 3.78
CA THR A 125 -2.66 -5.58 4.62
C THR A 125 -2.15 -5.95 6.00
N ASN A 126 -1.03 -6.68 6.10
CA ASN A 126 -0.40 -6.99 7.39
C ASN A 126 -0.01 -5.73 8.16
N ALA A 127 0.54 -4.71 7.49
CA ALA A 127 0.90 -3.45 8.12
C ALA A 127 -0.33 -2.71 8.67
N VAL A 128 -1.38 -2.53 7.85
CA VAL A 128 -2.60 -1.82 8.26
C VAL A 128 -3.33 -2.57 9.36
N VAL A 129 -3.56 -3.87 9.18
CA VAL A 129 -4.23 -4.69 10.21
C VAL A 129 -3.41 -4.74 11.48
N GLY A 130 -2.08 -4.85 11.40
CA GLY A 130 -1.21 -4.77 12.57
C GLY A 130 -1.31 -3.43 13.32
N GLY A 131 -1.31 -2.31 12.59
CA GLY A 131 -1.44 -0.98 13.17
C GLY A 131 -2.79 -0.75 13.85
N ILE A 132 -3.90 -1.08 13.19
CA ILE A 132 -5.23 -0.90 13.78
C ILE A 132 -5.52 -1.92 14.88
N SER A 133 -4.90 -3.12 14.86
CA SER A 133 -5.03 -4.11 15.92
C SER A 133 -4.55 -3.59 17.28
N LEU A 134 -3.69 -2.56 17.31
CA LEU A 134 -3.30 -1.87 18.55
C LEU A 134 -4.49 -1.25 19.29
N LEU A 135 -5.59 -0.98 18.57
CA LEU A 135 -6.84 -0.42 19.10
C LEU A 135 -7.85 -1.50 19.53
N TYR A 136 -7.49 -2.78 19.47
CA TYR A 136 -8.37 -3.91 19.81
C TYR A 136 -8.01 -4.52 21.16
N PRO A 137 -8.99 -5.05 21.93
CA PRO A 137 -8.74 -5.67 23.24
C PRO A 137 -7.73 -6.82 23.24
N SER A 138 -7.55 -7.48 22.08
CA SER A 138 -6.57 -8.55 21.90
C SER A 138 -5.12 -8.07 21.87
N SER A 139 -4.88 -6.76 21.75
CA SER A 139 -3.52 -6.20 21.76
C SER A 139 -2.95 -6.14 23.19
N PRO A 140 -1.69 -6.54 23.40
CA PRO A 140 -1.03 -6.40 24.70
C PRO A 140 -0.86 -4.94 25.12
N THR A 141 -0.92 -3.99 24.18
CA THR A 141 -0.79 -2.56 24.46
C THR A 141 -2.14 -1.83 24.55
N PHE A 142 -3.27 -2.54 24.45
CA PHE A 142 -4.61 -1.94 24.39
C PHE A 142 -4.87 -0.98 25.56
N ASN A 143 -4.52 -1.41 26.78
CA ASN A 143 -4.75 -0.63 28.00
C ASN A 143 -3.86 0.63 28.11
N LEU A 144 -2.83 0.76 27.25
CA LEU A 144 -1.96 1.93 27.20
C LEU A 144 -2.49 3.00 26.24
N VAL A 145 -3.41 2.64 25.34
CA VAL A 145 -3.97 3.56 24.34
C VAL A 145 -5.12 4.36 24.96
N ASN A 146 -5.16 5.66 24.65
CA ASN A 146 -6.25 6.53 25.09
C ASN A 146 -7.64 5.98 24.62
N PRO A 147 -8.62 5.79 25.51
CA PRO A 147 -9.95 5.29 25.15
C PRO A 147 -10.69 6.10 24.08
N LEU A 148 -10.42 7.40 23.97
CA LEU A 148 -10.99 8.26 22.92
C LEU A 148 -10.47 7.87 21.53
N TYR A 149 -9.21 7.46 21.43
CA TYR A 149 -8.62 6.99 20.18
C TYR A 149 -9.18 5.63 19.76
N ILE A 150 -9.38 4.73 20.72
CA ILE A 150 -10.00 3.42 20.46
C ILE A 150 -11.41 3.58 19.87
N LYS A 151 -12.23 4.46 20.45
CA LYS A 151 -13.63 4.66 20.04
C LYS A 151 -13.80 5.56 18.81
N SER A 152 -12.74 6.17 18.31
CA SER A 152 -12.79 7.13 17.20
C SER A 152 -12.60 6.44 15.85
N PRO A 153 -13.62 6.40 14.97
CA PRO A 153 -13.42 5.87 13.62
C PRO A 153 -12.38 6.66 12.84
N LEU A 154 -12.27 7.98 13.06
CA LEU A 154 -11.23 8.80 12.45
C LEU A 154 -9.81 8.32 12.83
N THR A 155 -9.60 7.92 14.08
CA THR A 155 -8.31 7.37 14.50
C THR A 155 -7.98 6.10 13.73
N HIS A 156 -8.93 5.18 13.57
CA HIS A 156 -8.72 3.96 12.77
C HIS A 156 -8.33 4.29 11.33
N LEU A 157 -9.00 5.27 10.70
CA LEU A 157 -8.68 5.73 9.35
C LEU A 157 -7.26 6.31 9.24
N ILE A 158 -6.83 7.13 10.21
CA ILE A 158 -5.50 7.73 10.22
C ILE A 158 -4.43 6.66 10.45
N ILE A 159 -4.62 5.75 11.41
CA ILE A 159 -3.68 4.66 11.66
C ILE A 159 -3.57 3.74 10.44
N GLY A 160 -4.67 3.50 9.73
CA GLY A 160 -4.65 2.80 8.44
C GLY A 160 -3.80 3.51 7.38
N ALA A 161 -3.99 4.82 7.20
CA ALA A 161 -3.19 5.63 6.28
C ALA A 161 -1.70 5.64 6.65
N LEU A 162 -1.38 5.83 7.93
CA LEU A 162 0.00 5.85 8.44
C LEU A 162 0.66 4.49 8.25
N SER A 163 0.00 3.41 8.65
CA SER A 163 0.54 2.05 8.52
C SER A 163 0.78 1.66 7.07
N SER A 164 -0.07 2.12 6.14
CA SER A 164 0.08 1.86 4.71
C SER A 164 1.16 2.72 4.04
N SER A 165 1.25 4.01 4.37
CA SER A 165 1.98 5.00 3.55
C SER A 165 2.91 5.94 4.32
N GLY A 166 2.89 5.92 5.66
CA GLY A 166 3.61 6.89 6.50
C GLY A 166 5.12 6.94 6.21
N GLY A 167 5.73 5.78 5.96
CA GLY A 167 7.15 5.69 5.62
C GLY A 167 7.50 6.43 4.31
N ALA A 168 6.79 6.13 3.22
CA ALA A 168 7.01 6.80 1.94
C ALA A 168 6.69 8.31 2.01
N THR A 169 5.66 8.69 2.76
CA THR A 169 5.31 10.09 2.98
C THR A 169 6.43 10.83 3.71
N VAL A 170 6.91 10.33 4.86
CA VAL A 170 8.01 10.96 5.60
C VAL A 170 9.29 10.99 4.78
N ALA A 171 9.65 9.87 4.16
CA ALA A 171 10.85 9.77 3.33
C ALA A 171 10.83 10.76 2.17
N GLY A 172 9.67 10.96 1.54
CA GLY A 172 9.49 11.92 0.46
C GLY A 172 9.41 13.37 0.92
N THR A 173 8.79 13.63 2.07
CA THR A 173 8.78 14.95 2.72
C THR A 173 10.21 15.39 3.01
N LEU A 174 11.02 14.50 3.58
CA LEU A 174 12.42 14.78 3.97
C LEU A 174 13.42 14.72 2.80
N GLY A 175 13.00 14.23 1.63
CA GLY A 175 13.90 14.02 0.50
C GLY A 175 15.00 12.99 0.81
N THR A 176 14.69 11.93 1.55
CA THR A 176 15.72 11.02 2.09
C THR A 176 16.63 10.35 1.05
N TRP A 177 16.19 10.30 -0.20
CA TRP A 177 16.93 9.78 -1.34
C TRP A 177 17.71 10.86 -2.13
N THR A 178 17.91 12.05 -1.56
CA THR A 178 18.77 13.11 -2.10
C THR A 178 19.93 13.41 -1.14
N ALA A 179 20.99 14.04 -1.65
CA ALA A 179 22.16 14.38 -0.84
C ALA A 179 21.87 15.45 0.23
N GLN A 180 20.83 16.26 0.01
CA GLN A 180 20.38 17.31 0.94
C GLN A 180 18.98 16.95 1.44
N TRP A 181 18.92 16.48 2.68
CA TRP A 181 17.65 16.25 3.37
C TRP A 181 17.06 17.58 3.81
N GLY A 182 15.76 17.72 3.69
CA GLY A 182 15.05 18.94 4.07
C GLY A 182 13.56 18.74 4.02
N MET A 183 12.82 19.59 4.73
CA MET A 183 11.37 19.56 4.71
C MET A 183 10.87 20.12 3.38
N SER A 184 10.15 19.30 2.63
CA SER A 184 9.45 19.68 1.39
C SER A 184 7.96 19.43 1.54
N THR A 185 7.16 19.90 0.58
CA THR A 185 5.74 19.57 0.52
C THR A 185 5.57 18.04 0.55
N PRO A 186 4.83 17.49 1.54
CA PRO A 186 4.59 16.06 1.62
C PRO A 186 4.06 15.52 0.30
N PRO A 187 4.49 14.32 -0.14
CA PRO A 187 4.08 13.76 -1.44
C PRO A 187 2.57 13.81 -1.66
N LEU A 188 1.77 13.61 -0.61
CA LEU A 188 0.32 13.61 -0.71
C LEU A 188 -0.31 14.97 -1.07
N PHE A 189 0.42 16.07 -0.86
CA PHE A 189 -0.02 17.43 -1.19
C PHE A 189 0.67 18.01 -2.44
N ARG A 190 1.52 17.23 -3.14
CA ARG A 190 2.18 17.70 -4.35
C ARG A 190 1.18 17.77 -5.51
N ALA A 191 1.27 18.85 -6.29
CA ALA A 191 0.47 19.02 -7.49
C ALA A 191 0.70 17.86 -8.47
N GLY A 192 -0.37 17.39 -9.12
CA GLY A 192 -0.31 16.34 -10.15
C GLY A 192 -0.29 14.89 -9.65
N MET A 193 -0.27 14.64 -8.34
CA MET A 193 -0.31 13.27 -7.79
C MET A 193 -1.65 12.57 -8.04
N GLY A 194 -2.76 13.32 -7.97
CA GLY A 194 -4.11 12.81 -8.20
C GLY A 194 -4.53 11.69 -7.23
N ILE A 195 -5.69 11.08 -7.49
CA ILE A 195 -6.25 10.01 -6.65
C ILE A 195 -5.38 8.74 -6.67
N TRP A 196 -4.75 8.43 -7.80
CA TRP A 196 -3.93 7.22 -7.97
C TRP A 196 -2.54 7.34 -7.35
N GLY A 197 -1.95 8.54 -7.37
CA GLY A 197 -0.66 8.79 -6.73
C GLY A 197 -0.73 8.72 -5.21
N ASN A 198 -1.88 9.08 -4.63
CA ASN A 198 -2.13 9.10 -3.19
C ASN A 198 -2.89 7.88 -2.65
N MET A 199 -3.02 6.83 -3.47
CA MET A 199 -3.80 5.65 -3.11
C MET A 199 -3.27 4.89 -1.89
N ASP A 200 -1.96 4.91 -1.65
CA ASP A 200 -1.41 4.27 -0.45
C ASP A 200 -1.97 4.90 0.84
N VAL A 201 -2.28 6.20 0.81
CA VAL A 201 -2.82 6.96 1.95
C VAL A 201 -4.30 6.63 2.13
N TRP A 202 -5.14 7.01 1.16
CA TRP A 202 -6.59 6.85 1.29
C TRP A 202 -7.02 5.38 1.25
N GLY A 203 -6.33 4.55 0.48
CA GLY A 203 -6.59 3.10 0.43
C GLY A 203 -6.33 2.44 1.78
N GLY A 204 -5.29 2.87 2.51
CA GLY A 204 -5.04 2.42 3.88
C GLY A 204 -6.15 2.79 4.85
N SER A 205 -6.69 4.02 4.74
CA SER A 205 -7.86 4.44 5.52
C SER A 205 -9.10 3.61 5.20
N VAL A 206 -9.39 3.37 3.91
CA VAL A 206 -10.54 2.56 3.51
C VAL A 206 -10.41 1.12 4.00
N VAL A 207 -9.23 0.52 3.87
CA VAL A 207 -8.98 -0.84 4.38
C VAL A 207 -9.14 -0.91 5.90
N ALA A 208 -8.68 0.09 6.65
CA ALA A 208 -8.93 0.16 8.08
C ALA A 208 -10.43 0.23 8.43
N ALA A 209 -11.22 1.01 7.67
CA ALA A 209 -12.67 1.06 7.84
C ALA A 209 -13.33 -0.29 7.54
N VAL A 210 -13.00 -0.91 6.40
CA VAL A 210 -13.57 -2.20 6.01
C VAL A 210 -13.24 -3.28 7.05
N TYR A 211 -12.00 -3.31 7.54
CA TYR A 211 -11.61 -4.23 8.61
C TYR A 211 -12.39 -3.95 9.89
N GLY A 212 -12.48 -2.68 10.32
CA GLY A 212 -13.21 -2.30 11.53
C GLY A 212 -14.71 -2.61 11.47
N ILE A 213 -15.34 -2.43 10.32
CA ILE A 213 -16.74 -2.78 10.08
C ILE A 213 -16.92 -4.30 10.09
N ALA A 214 -16.08 -5.05 9.38
CA ALA A 214 -16.16 -6.51 9.33
C ALA A 214 -15.93 -7.17 10.70
N MET A 215 -15.12 -6.54 11.54
CA MET A 215 -14.88 -6.94 12.93
C MET A 215 -15.94 -6.43 13.92
N ASN A 216 -17.00 -5.76 13.44
CA ASN A 216 -18.03 -5.11 14.25
C ASN A 216 -17.47 -4.21 15.37
N HIS A 217 -16.39 -3.47 15.06
CA HIS A 217 -15.69 -2.67 16.04
C HIS A 217 -16.58 -1.49 16.51
N PRO A 218 -16.68 -1.22 17.84
CA PRO A 218 -17.59 -0.19 18.38
C PRO A 218 -17.43 1.20 17.77
N ALA A 219 -16.21 1.56 17.36
CA ALA A 219 -15.91 2.85 16.72
C ALA A 219 -16.75 3.11 15.45
N PHE A 220 -17.16 2.06 14.72
CA PHE A 220 -17.87 2.21 13.45
C PHE A 220 -19.39 2.07 13.56
N LYS A 221 -19.93 1.67 14.72
CA LYS A 221 -21.37 1.41 14.90
C LYS A 221 -22.25 2.60 14.50
N ASN A 222 -21.84 3.82 14.87
CA ASN A 222 -22.62 5.03 14.62
C ASN A 222 -22.43 5.61 13.21
N VAL A 223 -21.36 5.26 12.51
CA VAL A 223 -21.04 5.81 11.18
C VAL A 223 -21.44 4.84 10.06
N LEU A 224 -21.58 3.56 10.39
CA LEU A 224 -21.98 2.51 9.45
C LEU A 224 -23.30 2.83 8.72
N PRO A 225 -24.39 3.30 9.37
CA PRO A 225 -25.63 3.64 8.67
C PRO A 225 -25.41 4.73 7.61
N THR A 226 -24.59 5.73 7.92
CA THR A 226 -24.24 6.81 6.98
C THR A 226 -23.46 6.25 5.79
N PHE A 227 -22.46 5.37 6.00
CA PHE A 227 -21.74 4.75 4.89
C PHE A 227 -22.64 3.87 4.02
N LEU A 228 -23.53 3.08 4.64
CA LEU A 228 -24.44 2.19 3.90
C LEU A 228 -25.52 2.95 3.11
N SER A 229 -25.87 4.16 3.53
CA SER A 229 -26.77 5.03 2.76
C SER A 229 -26.16 5.51 1.43
N LEU A 230 -24.84 5.41 1.24
CA LEU A 230 -24.20 5.78 -0.02
C LEU A 230 -24.57 4.77 -1.12
N PRO A 231 -25.14 5.20 -2.26
CA PRO A 231 -25.68 4.29 -3.29
C PRO A 231 -24.67 3.23 -3.75
N ILE A 232 -23.42 3.65 -3.97
CA ILE A 232 -22.33 2.78 -4.42
C ILE A 232 -22.01 1.70 -3.37
N ILE A 233 -21.91 2.09 -2.10
CA ILE A 233 -21.60 1.15 -1.00
C ILE A 233 -22.76 0.18 -0.81
N SER A 234 -24.00 0.69 -0.87
CA SER A 234 -25.19 -0.15 -0.79
C SER A 234 -25.21 -1.20 -1.90
N HIS A 235 -24.84 -0.84 -3.14
CA HIS A 235 -24.86 -1.76 -4.27
C HIS A 235 -23.77 -2.84 -4.16
N ILE A 236 -22.58 -2.46 -3.70
CA ILE A 236 -21.49 -3.41 -3.42
C ILE A 236 -21.89 -4.37 -2.30
N ALA A 237 -22.43 -3.85 -1.19
CA ALA A 237 -22.84 -4.67 -0.05
C ALA A 237 -23.89 -5.72 -0.45
N LYS A 238 -24.90 -5.32 -1.25
CA LYS A 238 -25.93 -6.22 -1.78
C LYS A 238 -25.36 -7.30 -2.71
N SER A 239 -24.37 -6.93 -3.52
CA SER A 239 -23.73 -7.85 -4.46
C SER A 239 -22.85 -8.89 -3.75
N LEU A 240 -22.20 -8.48 -2.65
CA LEU A 240 -21.34 -9.36 -1.87
C LEU A 240 -22.12 -10.25 -0.89
N TYR A 241 -23.26 -9.78 -0.37
CA TYR A 241 -24.06 -10.49 0.63
C TYR A 241 -25.55 -10.53 0.27
N PRO A 242 -25.93 -11.17 -0.85
CA PRO A 242 -27.31 -11.19 -1.32
C PRO A 242 -28.28 -11.90 -0.36
N LEU A 243 -27.77 -12.75 0.55
CA LEU A 243 -28.56 -13.58 1.48
C LEU A 243 -28.75 -12.97 2.89
N TYR A 244 -28.05 -11.90 3.25
CA TYR A 244 -28.09 -11.26 4.58
C TYR A 244 -28.76 -9.89 4.54
N TYR A 245 -29.87 -9.81 3.80
CA TYR A 245 -30.58 -8.56 3.52
C TYR A 245 -31.55 -8.20 4.66
N ASP A 246 -31.06 -8.16 5.89
CA ASP A 246 -31.64 -7.28 6.90
C ASP A 246 -30.57 -6.22 7.22
N VAL A 247 -30.42 -5.29 6.26
CA VAL A 247 -29.33 -4.29 6.20
C VAL A 247 -29.30 -3.37 7.44
N TYR A 248 -30.33 -3.44 8.30
CA TYR A 248 -30.43 -2.67 9.53
C TYR A 248 -29.83 -3.38 10.76
N THR A 249 -29.49 -4.67 10.69
CA THR A 249 -28.91 -5.42 11.81
C THR A 249 -27.62 -6.14 11.37
N PHE A 250 -26.57 -5.35 11.13
CA PHE A 250 -25.20 -5.82 10.88
C PHE A 250 -24.57 -6.58 12.07
N GLU A 251 -25.32 -6.85 13.14
CA GLU A 251 -24.91 -7.76 14.22
C GLU A 251 -24.56 -9.17 13.70
N SER A 252 -25.11 -9.55 12.53
CA SER A 252 -24.80 -10.82 11.85
C SER A 252 -23.49 -10.82 11.07
N LEU A 253 -22.87 -9.67 10.78
CA LEU A 253 -21.67 -9.56 9.94
C LEU A 253 -20.40 -9.48 10.81
N SER A 254 -20.26 -10.40 11.76
CA SER A 254 -19.05 -10.53 12.58
C SER A 254 -18.10 -11.54 11.95
N PHE A 255 -17.22 -11.06 11.07
CA PHE A 255 -16.14 -11.87 10.52
C PHE A 255 -15.19 -12.28 11.63
N ASN A 256 -14.60 -13.48 11.52
CA ASN A 256 -13.45 -13.77 12.36
C ASN A 256 -12.24 -12.92 11.89
N PRO A 257 -11.20 -12.69 12.75
CA PRO A 257 -10.06 -11.85 12.39
C PRO A 257 -9.35 -12.25 11.10
N VAL A 258 -9.31 -13.55 10.79
CA VAL A 258 -8.64 -14.09 9.61
C VAL A 258 -9.43 -13.78 8.35
N GLU A 259 -10.74 -13.96 8.38
CA GLU A 259 -11.63 -13.64 7.25
C GLU A 259 -11.67 -12.13 7.00
N ALA A 260 -11.78 -11.31 8.06
CA ALA A 260 -11.77 -9.85 7.93
C ALA A 260 -10.46 -9.35 7.29
N LYS A 261 -9.33 -9.95 7.71
CA LYS A 261 -8.01 -9.66 7.15
C LYS A 261 -7.91 -10.09 5.67
N ALA A 262 -8.45 -11.25 5.32
CA ALA A 262 -8.49 -11.73 3.93
C ALA A 262 -9.36 -10.85 3.04
N LEU A 263 -10.51 -10.41 3.54
CA LEU A 263 -11.41 -9.48 2.84
C LEU A 263 -10.67 -8.20 2.48
N VAL A 264 -9.99 -7.57 3.45
CA VAL A 264 -9.30 -6.30 3.17
C VAL A 264 -8.06 -6.49 2.30
N ALA A 265 -7.41 -7.66 2.30
CA ALA A 265 -6.36 -7.99 1.34
C ALA A 265 -6.87 -8.03 -0.11
N VAL A 266 -8.07 -8.56 -0.33
CA VAL A 266 -8.72 -8.53 -1.65
C VAL A 266 -8.99 -7.08 -2.07
N VAL A 267 -9.56 -6.26 -1.17
CA VAL A 267 -9.80 -4.82 -1.42
C VAL A 267 -8.51 -4.10 -1.79
N PHE A 268 -7.43 -4.30 -1.04
CA PHE A 268 -6.14 -3.70 -1.37
C PHE A 268 -5.59 -4.22 -2.70
N THR A 269 -5.73 -5.51 -3.01
CA THR A 269 -5.26 -6.07 -4.29
C THR A 269 -5.94 -5.39 -5.47
N VAL A 270 -7.25 -5.14 -5.37
CA VAL A 270 -8.00 -4.37 -6.38
C VAL A 270 -7.47 -2.95 -6.50
N PHE A 271 -7.29 -2.24 -5.38
CA PHE A 271 -6.73 -0.88 -5.39
C PHE A 271 -5.35 -0.85 -6.05
N PHE A 272 -4.44 -1.71 -5.63
CA PHE A 272 -3.09 -1.79 -6.18
C PHE A 272 -3.08 -2.14 -7.68
N GLY A 273 -3.95 -3.06 -8.12
CA GLY A 273 -4.15 -3.35 -9.53
C GLY A 273 -4.61 -2.13 -10.32
N LEU A 274 -5.63 -1.42 -9.82
CA LEU A 274 -6.15 -0.19 -10.44
C LEU A 274 -5.09 0.91 -10.52
N ARG A 275 -4.28 1.11 -9.46
CA ARG A 275 -3.16 2.07 -9.49
C ARG A 275 -2.13 1.69 -10.53
N VAL A 276 -1.72 0.43 -10.57
CA VAL A 276 -0.73 -0.03 -11.54
C VAL A 276 -1.22 0.22 -12.96
N TYR A 277 -2.48 -0.13 -13.24
CA TYR A 277 -3.11 0.15 -14.53
C TYR A 277 -3.10 1.65 -14.85
N ASN A 278 -3.58 2.49 -13.94
CA ASN A 278 -3.75 3.92 -14.17
C ASN A 278 -2.42 4.71 -14.22
N ILE A 279 -1.39 4.30 -13.48
CA ILE A 279 -0.10 4.99 -13.45
C ILE A 279 0.79 4.55 -14.62
N HIS A 280 0.86 3.24 -14.90
CA HIS A 280 1.86 2.71 -15.84
C HIS A 280 1.31 2.37 -17.22
N TRP A 281 0.02 2.05 -17.35
CA TRP A 281 -0.52 1.43 -18.57
C TRP A 281 -1.56 2.26 -19.31
N SER A 282 -2.41 3.03 -18.61
CA SER A 282 -3.51 3.81 -19.21
C SER A 282 -3.03 4.79 -20.31
N LYS A 283 -2.03 5.63 -20.01
CA LYS A 283 -1.47 6.62 -20.96
C LYS A 283 -0.76 5.97 -22.15
N LYS A 284 -0.18 4.78 -21.96
CA LYS A 284 0.50 4.06 -23.03
C LYS A 284 -0.51 3.55 -24.05
N LEU A 285 -1.67 3.08 -23.60
CA LEU A 285 -2.78 2.66 -24.47
C LEU A 285 -3.32 3.86 -25.27
N GLU A 286 -3.54 5.00 -24.61
CA GLU A 286 -4.02 6.22 -25.29
C GLU A 286 -3.06 6.68 -26.40
N ASN A 287 -1.75 6.62 -26.17
CA ASN A 287 -0.75 7.00 -27.17
C ASN A 287 -0.68 5.98 -28.33
N VAL A 288 -0.87 4.69 -28.06
CA VAL A 288 -0.96 3.66 -29.11
C VAL A 288 -2.19 3.89 -29.98
N ASP A 289 -3.33 4.20 -29.37
CA ASP A 289 -4.58 4.48 -30.09
C ASP A 289 -4.47 5.73 -30.95
N LYS A 290 -3.91 6.82 -30.43
CA LYS A 290 -3.63 8.04 -31.21
C LYS A 290 -2.71 7.76 -32.41
N LYS A 291 -1.65 6.97 -32.21
CA LYS A 291 -0.72 6.59 -33.28
C LYS A 291 -1.39 5.72 -34.35
N ASN A 292 -2.23 4.77 -33.94
CA ASN A 292 -2.97 3.90 -34.85
C ASN A 292 -4.02 4.68 -35.65
N ASN A 293 -4.74 5.61 -35.01
CA ASN A 293 -5.70 6.48 -35.68
C ASN A 293 -5.03 7.45 -36.66
N GLY A 294 -3.88 8.02 -36.29
CA GLY A 294 -3.07 8.83 -37.20
C GLY A 294 -2.60 8.06 -38.45
N ARG A 295 -2.16 6.81 -38.27
CA ARG A 295 -1.77 5.93 -39.39
C ARG A 295 -2.96 5.59 -40.30
N LYS A 296 -4.13 5.28 -39.73
CA LYS A 296 -5.35 5.03 -40.51
C LYS A 296 -5.79 6.27 -41.31
N ALA A 297 -5.76 7.45 -40.68
CA ALA A 297 -6.09 8.71 -41.35
C ALA A 297 -5.12 9.04 -42.49
N ALA A 298 -3.81 8.85 -42.28
CA ALA A 298 -2.80 9.03 -43.32
C ALA A 298 -2.96 8.04 -44.48
N GLY A 299 -3.28 6.77 -44.18
CA GLY A 299 -3.58 5.76 -45.20
C GLY A 299 -4.82 6.11 -46.03
N ALA A 300 -5.90 6.55 -45.39
CA ALA A 300 -7.12 6.97 -46.08
C ALA A 300 -6.91 8.22 -46.95
N ALA A 301 -6.08 9.17 -46.50
CA ALA A 301 -5.70 10.34 -47.29
C ALA A 301 -4.82 9.99 -48.50
N ALA A 302 -3.92 9.02 -48.37
CA ALA A 302 -3.09 8.53 -49.48
C ALA A 302 -3.93 7.84 -50.57
N ILE A 303 -4.90 7.00 -50.19
CA ILE A 303 -5.80 6.32 -51.13
C ILE A 303 -6.62 7.35 -51.93
N ARG A 304 -7.21 8.36 -51.25
CA ARG A 304 -7.95 9.44 -51.93
C ARG A 304 -7.11 10.26 -52.90
N ARG A 305 -5.80 10.40 -52.66
CA ARG A 305 -4.89 11.11 -53.57
C ARG A 305 -4.62 10.32 -54.86
N VAL A 306 -4.46 9.00 -54.74
CA VAL A 306 -4.24 8.10 -55.89
C VAL A 306 -5.48 8.02 -56.77
N ASP A 307 -6.67 8.04 -56.18
CA ASP A 307 -7.93 8.00 -56.93
C ASP A 307 -8.26 9.35 -57.60
N GLY A 308 -7.76 10.46 -57.07
CA GLY A 308 -7.95 11.81 -57.63
C GLY A 308 -7.01 12.18 -58.78
N GLU A 309 -5.90 11.47 -58.97
CA GLU A 309 -4.94 11.68 -60.09
C GLU A 309 -5.29 10.86 -61.34
N LYS A 310 -6.39 10.10 -61.33
CA LYS A 310 -6.85 9.26 -62.46
C LYS A 310 -8.08 9.82 -63.21
N LEU A 311 -8.43 11.09 -63.01
CA LEU A 311 -9.50 11.80 -63.73
C LEU A 311 -8.89 12.99 -64.50
#